data_AF-A0A3L8RWT8-F1
#
_entry.id   AF-A0A3L8RWT8-F1
#
_cell.length_a   1.000
_cell.length_b   1.000
_cell.length_c   1.000
_cell.angle_alpha   90.00
_cell.angle_beta   90.00
_cell.angle_gamma   90.00
#
_symmetry.space_group_name_H-M   'P 1'
#
loop_
_entity.id
_entity.type
_entity.pdbx_description
1 polymer ?
#
loop_
_entity_poly.entity_id
_entity_poly.type
_entity_poly.pdbx_seq_one_letter_code
_entity_poly.pdbx_strand_id
1 'polypeptide(L)'
;MSLQLCTTEASLRPRYSHVRVSEDWEEAVPAEVVQKYPCFYQSLFSLGHRPRSLQHLARCTLRTLLEGRLLLVLSQLHLPSALHQFLLLGFEDVLY
;
A
#
# COMPACT_ATOMS: atom_id res chain seq x y z
N MET A 1 35.12 -7.19 -7.91
CA MET A 1 34.07 -6.61 -8.78
C MET A 1 32.90 -6.27 -7.87
N SER A 2 32.99 -5.17 -7.11
CA SER A 2 32.43 -3.85 -7.47
C SER A 2 30.94 -3.99 -7.78
N LEU A 3 30.02 -3.49 -6.95
CA LEU A 3 29.87 -2.07 -6.64
C LEU A 3 29.35 -1.84 -5.21
N GLN A 4 30.10 -1.05 -4.44
CA GLN A 4 29.51 -0.10 -3.49
C GLN A 4 28.83 1.00 -4.29
N LEU A 5 27.58 1.31 -3.97
CA LEU A 5 27.04 2.65 -4.12
C LEU A 5 26.41 3.03 -2.79
N CYS A 6 27.19 3.80 -2.04
CA CYS A 6 26.75 4.62 -0.93
C CYS A 6 25.92 5.76 -1.53
N THR A 7 24.65 5.89 -1.15
CA THR A 7 23.92 7.16 -1.22
C THR A 7 23.27 7.42 0.12
N THR A 8 24.01 8.16 0.95
CA THR A 8 23.51 9.01 2.02
C THR A 8 22.69 10.14 1.42
N GLU A 9 21.35 10.06 1.47
CA GLU A 9 20.47 11.23 1.44
C GLU A 9 19.22 10.96 2.28
N ALA A 10 18.90 11.91 3.17
CA ALA A 10 17.68 12.08 3.96
C ALA A 10 16.81 10.84 4.25
N SER A 11 16.76 10.49 5.54
CA SER A 11 15.87 9.49 6.14
C SER A 11 14.37 9.79 5.91
N LEU A 12 13.85 9.55 4.71
CA LEU A 12 12.44 9.29 4.46
C LEU A 12 12.28 7.79 4.31
N ARG A 13 12.22 7.10 5.46
CA ARG A 13 11.98 5.66 5.56
C ARG A 13 10.74 5.34 4.72
N PRO A 14 10.82 4.59 3.59
CA PRO A 14 9.62 4.22 2.87
C PRO A 14 8.97 3.13 3.70
N ARG A 15 8.14 3.51 4.68
CA ARG A 15 7.67 2.56 5.70
C ARG A 15 6.93 1.37 5.09
N TYR A 16 6.42 1.46 3.86
CA TYR A 16 5.75 0.35 3.15
C TYR A 16 5.82 0.47 1.60
N SER A 17 6.94 0.88 0.99
CA SER A 17 6.99 0.98 -0.49
C SER A 17 7.01 -0.37 -1.21
N HIS A 18 7.45 -1.43 -0.55
CA HIS A 18 7.51 -2.78 -1.10
C HIS A 18 6.98 -3.77 -0.06
N VAL A 19 5.92 -4.50 -0.41
CA VAL A 19 5.53 -5.68 0.34
C VAL A 19 6.39 -6.83 -0.19
N ARG A 20 7.30 -7.34 0.65
CA ARG A 20 8.13 -8.50 0.33
C ARG A 20 7.27 -9.76 0.48
N VAL A 21 6.40 -10.02 -0.47
CA VAL A 21 5.69 -11.30 -0.55
C VAL A 21 6.70 -12.29 -1.14
N SER A 22 7.29 -13.13 -0.29
CA SER A 22 8.19 -14.23 -0.69
C SER A 22 7.34 -15.47 -1.02
N GLU A 23 7.88 -16.40 -1.81
CA GLU A 23 7.27 -17.73 -2.06
C GLU A 23 6.94 -18.44 -0.73
N ASP A 24 7.77 -18.25 0.30
CA ASP A 24 7.56 -18.78 1.66
C ASP A 24 6.24 -18.29 2.31
N TRP A 25 5.75 -17.10 1.93
CA TRP A 25 4.48 -16.57 2.44
C TRP A 25 3.29 -17.20 1.73
N GLU A 26 3.43 -17.56 0.46
CA GLU A 26 2.37 -18.23 -0.29
C GLU A 26 2.18 -19.67 0.23
N GLU A 27 3.28 -20.37 0.51
CA GLU A 27 3.25 -21.71 1.10
C GLU A 27 2.77 -21.73 2.55
N ALA A 28 2.98 -20.66 3.31
CA ALA A 28 2.55 -20.57 4.71
C ALA A 28 1.06 -20.30 4.91
N VAL A 29 0.32 -19.89 3.86
CA VAL A 29 -1.10 -19.56 3.96
C VAL A 29 -1.95 -20.79 3.64
N PRO A 30 -2.84 -21.23 4.55
CA PRO A 30 -3.74 -22.35 4.28
C PRO A 30 -4.68 -22.08 3.11
N ALA A 31 -4.85 -23.06 2.22
CA ALA A 31 -5.66 -22.93 1.02
C ALA A 31 -7.14 -22.59 1.33
N GLU A 32 -7.65 -23.02 2.48
CA GLU A 32 -9.01 -22.74 2.93
C GLU A 32 -9.23 -21.24 3.18
N VAL A 33 -8.20 -20.53 3.66
CA VAL A 33 -8.26 -19.09 3.93
C VAL A 33 -8.14 -18.30 2.62
N VAL A 34 -7.31 -18.78 1.69
CA VAL A 34 -7.21 -18.22 0.34
C VAL A 34 -8.56 -18.31 -0.40
N GLN A 35 -9.22 -19.47 -0.33
CA GLN A 35 -10.55 -19.65 -0.93
C GLN A 35 -11.63 -18.79 -0.29
N LYS A 36 -11.51 -18.48 1.01
CA LYS A 36 -12.47 -17.62 1.72
C LYS A 36 -12.34 -16.15 1.31
N TYR A 37 -11.13 -15.68 0.97
CA TYR A 37 -10.85 -14.29 0.61
C TYR A 37 -10.02 -14.17 -0.68
N PRO A 38 -10.54 -14.66 -1.82
CA PRO A 38 -9.74 -14.83 -3.03
C PRO A 38 -9.21 -13.51 -3.57
N CYS A 39 -10.03 -12.45 -3.57
CA CYS A 39 -9.64 -11.12 -4.05
C CYS A 39 -8.45 -10.54 -3.26
N PHE A 40 -8.47 -10.70 -1.94
CA PHE A 40 -7.43 -10.19 -1.06
C PHE A 40 -6.10 -10.89 -1.33
N TYR A 41 -6.09 -12.22 -1.31
CA TYR A 41 -4.86 -12.99 -1.52
C TYR A 41 -4.33 -12.85 -2.95
N GLN A 42 -5.18 -12.82 -3.96
CA GLN A 42 -4.75 -12.58 -5.34
C GLN A 42 -4.11 -11.20 -5.52
N SER A 43 -4.68 -10.17 -4.87
CA SER A 43 -4.08 -8.83 -4.87
C SER A 43 -2.76 -8.78 -4.08
N LEU A 44 -2.67 -9.50 -2.96
CA LEU A 44 -1.46 -9.61 -2.14
C LEU A 44 -0.32 -10.26 -2.93
N PHE A 45 -0.55 -11.43 -3.54
CA PHE A 45 0.48 -12.13 -4.31
C PHE A 45 0.93 -11.32 -5.54
N SER A 46 0.02 -10.55 -6.15
CA SER A 46 0.36 -9.65 -7.26
C SER A 46 1.32 -8.51 -6.88
N LEU A 47 1.44 -8.18 -5.58
CA LEU A 47 2.28 -7.10 -5.09
C LEU A 47 3.74 -7.49 -4.84
N GLY A 48 4.03 -8.79 -4.69
CA GLY A 48 5.40 -9.27 -4.39
C GLY A 48 6.42 -8.89 -5.46
N HIS A 49 5.99 -8.75 -6.72
CA HIS A 49 6.87 -8.57 -7.87
C HIS A 49 6.68 -7.22 -8.60
N ARG A 50 5.85 -6.31 -8.08
CA ARG A 50 5.54 -5.04 -8.76
C ARG A 50 5.70 -3.83 -7.83
N PRO A 51 6.11 -2.67 -8.36
CA PRO A 51 6.00 -1.43 -7.61
C PRO A 51 4.53 -1.16 -7.26
N ARG A 52 4.30 -0.50 -6.13
CA ARG A 52 2.94 -0.12 -5.70
C ARG A 52 2.25 0.74 -6.75
N SER A 53 0.94 0.59 -6.90
CA SER A 53 0.19 1.38 -7.87
C SER A 53 0.33 2.89 -7.62
N LEU A 54 0.17 3.68 -8.68
CA LEU A 54 0.12 5.14 -8.58
C LEU A 54 -0.91 5.61 -7.55
N GLN A 55 -2.03 4.88 -7.45
CA GLN A 55 -3.08 5.16 -6.47
C GLN A 55 -2.55 5.08 -5.03
N HIS A 56 -1.80 4.02 -4.70
CA HIS A 56 -1.17 3.87 -3.39
C HIS A 56 -0.13 4.96 -3.11
N LEU A 57 0.71 5.28 -4.09
CA LEU A 57 1.70 6.36 -3.97
C LEU A 57 1.01 7.71 -3.72
N ALA A 58 -0.02 8.03 -4.51
CA ALA A 58 -0.82 9.24 -4.33
C ALA A 58 -1.46 9.30 -2.94
N ARG A 59 -2.02 8.18 -2.45
CA ARG A 59 -2.57 8.09 -1.09
C ARG A 59 -1.52 8.38 -0.03
N CYS A 60 -0.34 7.78 -0.14
CA CYS A 60 0.76 7.98 0.81
C CYS A 60 1.21 9.45 0.82
N THR A 61 1.40 10.04 -0.35
CA THR A 61 1.77 11.45 -0.48
C THR A 61 0.72 12.38 0.12
N LEU A 62 -0.57 12.18 -0.22
CA LEU A 62 -1.66 13.01 0.30
C LEU A 62 -1.78 12.90 1.83
N ARG A 63 -1.69 11.68 2.38
CA ARG A 63 -1.77 11.48 3.82
C ARG A 63 -0.59 12.07 4.58
N THR A 64 0.60 12.08 3.96
CA THR A 64 1.80 12.71 4.52
C THR A 64 1.70 14.23 4.45
N LEU A 65 1.25 14.78 3.33
CA LEU A 65 1.06 16.23 3.16
C LEU A 65 -0.01 16.79 4.10
N LEU A 66 -1.08 16.03 4.31
CA LEU A 66 -2.22 16.41 5.15
C LEU A 66 -2.09 15.87 6.58
N GLU A 67 -0.90 15.49 7.02
CA GLU A 67 -0.66 14.89 8.34
C GLU A 67 -1.31 15.71 9.46
N GLY A 68 -2.15 15.05 10.27
CA GLY A 68 -2.94 15.70 11.34
C GLY A 68 -4.13 16.55 10.89
N ARG A 69 -4.27 16.86 9.59
CA ARG A 69 -5.38 17.69 9.03
C ARG A 69 -6.26 16.94 8.04
N LEU A 70 -5.93 15.69 7.71
CA LEU A 70 -6.61 14.89 6.70
C LEU A 70 -8.14 14.90 6.89
N LEU A 71 -8.66 14.62 8.08
CA LEU A 71 -10.11 14.58 8.33
C LEU A 71 -10.80 15.92 8.10
N LEU A 72 -10.13 17.01 8.51
CA LEU A 72 -10.65 18.37 8.37
C LEU A 72 -10.61 18.84 6.91
N VAL A 73 -9.61 18.41 6.15
CA VAL A 73 -9.48 18.73 4.73
C VAL A 73 -10.42 17.86 3.90
N LEU A 74 -10.61 16.59 4.26
CA LEU A 74 -11.55 15.70 3.59
C LEU A 74 -12.99 16.18 3.71
N SER A 75 -13.41 16.75 4.83
CA SER A 75 -14.77 17.33 4.93
C SER A 75 -14.98 18.55 4.03
N GLN A 76 -13.90 19.21 3.60
CA GLN A 76 -13.93 20.39 2.72
C GLN A 76 -13.71 20.03 1.24
N LEU A 77 -12.94 18.96 0.99
CA LEU A 77 -12.76 18.40 -0.34
C LEU A 77 -14.05 17.67 -0.71
N HIS A 78 -14.83 18.23 -1.62
CA HIS A 78 -16.05 17.61 -2.15
C HIS A 78 -15.72 16.42 -3.05
N LEU A 79 -15.03 15.41 -2.51
CA LEU A 79 -14.62 14.21 -3.23
C LEU A 79 -15.74 13.16 -3.24
N PRO A 80 -15.78 12.30 -4.26
CA PRO A 80 -16.59 11.09 -4.25
C PRO A 80 -16.32 10.23 -3.01
N SER A 81 -17.37 9.57 -2.50
CA SER A 81 -17.33 8.70 -1.32
C SER A 81 -16.26 7.60 -1.41
N ALA A 82 -16.05 7.03 -2.60
CA ALA A 82 -15.01 6.04 -2.84
C ALA A 82 -13.60 6.58 -2.57
N LEU A 83 -13.30 7.82 -2.97
CA LEU A 83 -12.00 8.44 -2.70
C LEU A 83 -11.84 8.82 -1.23
N HIS A 84 -12.93 9.16 -0.54
CA HIS A 84 -12.92 9.32 0.92
C HIS A 84 -12.53 8.03 1.60
N GLN A 85 -13.21 6.92 1.29
CA GLN A 85 -12.90 5.62 1.87
C GLN A 85 -11.46 5.22 1.57
N PHE A 86 -11.02 5.38 0.32
CA PHE A 86 -9.64 5.11 -0.07
C PHE A 86 -8.61 5.90 0.77
N LEU A 87 -8.79 7.21 0.94
CA LEU A 87 -7.87 8.05 1.73
C LEU A 87 -7.94 7.77 3.23
N LEU A 88 -9.12 7.39 3.74
CA LEU A 88 -9.38 7.03 5.13
C LEU A 88 -8.89 5.62 5.50
N LEU A 89 -8.33 4.87 4.54
CA LEU A 89 -7.97 3.45 4.73
C LEU A 89 -9.20 2.59 5.02
N GLY A 90 -10.30 2.89 4.35
CA GLY A 90 -11.45 1.99 4.26
C GLY A 90 -10.99 0.61 3.81
N PHE A 91 -11.55 -0.42 4.44
CA PHE A 91 -11.24 -1.78 4.06
C PHE A 91 -11.87 -2.06 2.69
N GLU A 92 -11.01 -2.28 1.71
CA GLU A 92 -11.37 -2.83 0.42
C GLU A 92 -10.65 -4.17 0.36
N ASP A 93 -11.34 -5.24 -0.06
CA ASP A 93 -10.82 -6.63 -0.14
C ASP A 93 -9.63 -6.79 -1.14
N VAL A 94 -8.95 -5.69 -1.48
CA VAL A 94 -7.89 -5.58 -2.47
C VAL A 94 -6.79 -4.66 -1.95
N LEU A 95 -5.54 -5.05 -2.21
CA LEU A 95 -4.35 -4.26 -1.93
C LEU A 95 -3.82 -3.59 -3.21
N TYR A 96 -3.41 -2.33 -3.11
CA TYR A 96 -3.03 -1.43 -4.23
C TYR A 96 -1.54 -1.16 -4.39
#